data_AF-A0A9N9DRC9-F1
#
_entry.id   AF-A0A9N9DRC9-F1
#
_cell.length_a   1.000
_cell.length_b   1.000
_cell.length_c   1.000
_cell.angle_alpha   90.00
_cell.angle_beta   90.00
_cell.angle_gamma   90.00
#
_symmetry.space_group_name_H-M   'P 1'
#
loop_
_entity.id
_entity.type
_entity.pdbx_description
1 polymer ?
#
loop_
_entity_poly.entity_id
_entity_poly.type
_entity_poly.pdbx_seq_one_letter_code
_entity_poly.pdbx_strand_id
1 'polypeptide(L)'
;MDENKWEDFRVEIKRKIEALEIKKITDEASLNKAWHKLYIAIKHLADKHIKWLKIYNNYFRVKTKKASELYQGLVKINKLIRNLKELKSHPPFSYEEVTKRFNKKIGSLTTKLGLENIKIKEQDFWNKNFKQLVESMIELKKSIHVTTQIENNSEIREEISLAVERRQNNFQTNTKRIIDSILKRKRNRVTFDNIIKVDEVITDGKGIKEEVVMHFKNWTKYNPTNKEYWKLWEKEYDPVLQRL
;
A
#
# COMPACT_ATOMS: atom_id res chain seq x y z
N MET A 1 17.23 -15.25 5.57
CA MET A 1 18.32 -15.60 6.51
C MET A 1 18.56 -17.08 6.29
N ASP A 2 19.80 -17.50 6.08
CA ASP A 2 20.14 -18.90 5.75
C ASP A 2 20.03 -19.78 7.00
N GLU A 3 19.66 -21.06 6.85
CA GLU A 3 19.46 -22.00 7.98
C GLU A 3 20.67 -22.06 8.92
N ASN A 4 21.90 -22.05 8.39
CA ASN A 4 23.13 -22.09 9.19
C ASN A 4 23.26 -20.89 10.14
N LYS A 5 22.81 -19.69 9.72
CA LYS A 5 22.85 -18.48 10.58
C LYS A 5 21.82 -18.55 11.71
N TRP A 6 20.76 -19.32 11.51
CA TRP A 6 19.74 -19.50 12.52
C TRP A 6 20.21 -20.44 13.63
N GLU A 7 20.93 -21.49 13.25
CA GLU A 7 21.50 -22.45 14.19
C GLU A 7 22.60 -21.78 15.06
N ASP A 8 23.45 -20.94 14.46
CA ASP A 8 24.46 -20.15 15.20
C ASP A 8 23.83 -19.26 16.28
N PHE A 9 22.75 -18.55 15.94
CA PHE A 9 22.00 -17.72 16.89
C PHE A 9 21.37 -18.56 18.00
N ARG A 10 20.80 -19.73 17.67
CA ARG A 10 20.15 -20.62 18.62
C ARG A 10 21.14 -21.15 19.66
N VAL A 11 22.30 -21.61 19.19
CA VAL A 11 23.40 -22.08 20.04
C VAL A 11 23.90 -20.96 20.95
N GLU A 12 24.08 -19.75 20.42
CA GLU A 12 24.60 -18.62 21.21
C GLU A 12 23.57 -18.10 22.24
N ILE A 13 22.27 -18.12 21.91
CA ILE A 13 21.19 -17.83 22.86
C ILE A 13 21.18 -18.85 23.98
N LYS A 14 21.22 -20.14 23.67
CA LYS A 14 21.13 -21.20 24.67
C LYS A 14 22.27 -21.07 25.68
N ARG A 15 23.51 -20.88 25.19
CA ARG A 15 24.69 -20.63 26.03
C ARG A 15 24.52 -19.40 26.92
N LYS A 16 23.96 -18.31 26.38
CA LYS A 16 23.81 -17.05 27.11
C LYS A 16 22.69 -17.11 28.15
N ILE A 17 21.63 -17.88 27.90
CA ILE A 17 20.57 -18.16 28.87
C ILE A 17 21.10 -19.07 29.99
N GLU A 18 21.88 -20.10 29.67
CA GLU A 18 22.49 -20.98 30.68
C GLU A 18 23.50 -20.23 31.56
N ALA A 19 24.20 -19.23 31.01
CA ALA A 19 25.09 -18.34 31.76
C ALA A 19 24.35 -17.27 32.59
N LEU A 20 23.05 -17.06 32.37
CA LEU A 20 22.26 -16.21 33.26
C LEU A 20 21.96 -17.00 34.53
N GLU A 21 22.73 -16.74 35.58
CA GLU A 21 22.45 -17.24 36.93
C GLU A 21 21.16 -16.60 37.47
N ILE A 22 20.01 -17.14 37.04
CA ILE A 22 18.70 -16.76 37.56
C ILE A 22 18.58 -17.40 38.94
N LYS A 23 18.83 -16.60 39.98
CA LYS A 23 18.58 -17.00 41.37
C LYS A 23 17.10 -17.33 41.56
N LYS A 24 16.81 -18.17 42.57
CA LYS A 24 15.45 -18.58 42.94
C LYS A 24 14.54 -17.36 43.05
N ILE A 25 13.48 -17.34 42.25
CA ILE A 25 12.53 -16.22 42.17
C ILE A 25 11.61 -16.31 43.39
N THR A 26 11.68 -15.32 44.28
CA THR A 26 10.95 -15.30 45.55
C THR A 26 9.92 -14.18 45.63
N ASP A 27 10.03 -13.18 44.77
CA ASP A 27 9.25 -11.94 44.79
C ASP A 27 9.10 -11.36 43.37
N GLU A 28 8.10 -10.52 43.17
CA GLU A 28 7.80 -9.93 41.87
C GLU A 28 8.97 -9.09 41.32
N ALA A 29 9.73 -8.42 42.19
CA ALA A 29 10.89 -7.65 41.78
C ALA A 29 12.02 -8.55 41.26
N SER A 30 12.27 -9.72 41.87
CA SER A 30 13.23 -10.68 41.33
C SER A 30 12.76 -11.31 40.02
N LEU A 31 11.46 -11.55 39.85
CA LEU A 31 10.87 -12.01 38.59
C LEU A 31 11.10 -10.97 37.46
N ASN A 32 10.76 -9.72 37.69
CA ASN A 32 10.93 -8.64 36.71
C ASN A 32 12.41 -8.43 36.35
N LYS A 33 13.31 -8.54 37.33
CA LYS A 33 14.75 -8.46 37.09
C LYS A 33 15.27 -9.63 36.25
N ALA A 34 14.77 -10.85 36.48
CA ALA A 34 15.11 -12.02 35.67
C ALA A 34 14.59 -11.87 34.23
N TRP A 35 13.34 -11.44 34.05
CA TRP A 35 12.75 -11.16 32.75
C TRP A 35 13.51 -10.09 31.98
N HIS A 36 13.89 -9.01 32.65
CA HIS A 36 14.64 -7.93 32.01
C HIS A 36 16.03 -8.40 31.54
N LYS A 37 16.73 -9.22 32.33
CA LYS A 37 18.00 -9.83 31.93
C LYS A 37 17.85 -10.74 30.71
N LEU A 38 16.81 -11.58 30.70
CA LEU A 38 16.49 -12.43 29.55
C LEU A 38 16.20 -11.60 28.31
N TYR A 39 15.37 -10.56 28.44
CA TYR A 39 15.03 -9.63 27.36
C TYR A 39 16.27 -8.96 26.77
N ILE A 40 17.17 -8.42 27.61
CA ILE A 40 18.41 -7.78 27.14
C ILE A 40 19.29 -8.80 26.39
N ALA A 41 19.42 -10.01 26.93
CA ALA A 41 20.25 -11.05 26.32
C ALA A 41 19.75 -11.45 24.92
N ILE A 42 18.43 -11.69 24.80
CA ILE A 42 17.78 -12.02 23.53
C ILE A 42 17.89 -10.85 22.56
N LYS A 43 17.58 -9.63 23.00
CA LYS A 43 17.62 -8.42 22.15
C LYS A 43 19.03 -8.19 21.59
N HIS A 44 20.06 -8.26 22.43
CA HIS A 44 21.43 -8.04 21.99
C HIS A 44 21.91 -9.10 20.98
N LEU A 45 21.52 -10.36 21.19
CA LEU A 45 21.84 -11.43 20.23
C LEU A 45 21.03 -11.29 18.94
N ALA A 46 19.78 -10.82 19.03
CA ALA A 46 18.96 -10.52 17.87
C ALA A 46 19.58 -9.40 17.04
N ASP A 47 20.03 -8.31 17.66
CA ASP A 47 20.71 -7.21 16.96
C ASP A 47 22.03 -7.65 16.30
N LYS A 48 22.74 -8.62 16.90
CA LYS A 48 24.00 -9.18 16.36
C LYS A 48 23.77 -10.07 15.13
N HIS A 49 22.77 -10.93 15.16
CA HIS A 49 22.57 -11.98 14.15
C HIS A 49 21.48 -11.65 13.11
N ILE A 50 20.47 -10.89 13.51
CA ILE A 50 19.36 -10.48 12.67
C ILE A 50 19.69 -9.12 12.07
N LYS A 51 20.12 -9.12 10.80
CA LYS A 51 20.33 -7.88 10.06
C LYS A 51 19.03 -7.09 10.00
N TRP A 52 19.06 -5.85 10.47
CA TRP A 52 17.96 -4.90 10.29
C TRP A 52 17.67 -4.73 8.80
N LEU A 53 16.51 -5.21 8.36
CA LEU A 53 15.98 -4.87 7.05
C LEU A 53 15.46 -3.43 7.16
N LYS A 54 16.16 -2.51 6.52
CA LYS A 54 15.69 -1.14 6.36
C LYS A 54 14.48 -1.17 5.42
N ILE A 55 13.29 -1.25 5.99
CA ILE A 55 12.04 -1.20 5.24
C ILE A 55 11.85 0.25 4.82
N TYR A 56 12.15 0.54 3.56
CA TYR A 56 11.76 1.81 2.97
C TYR A 56 10.26 1.76 2.73
N ASN A 57 9.51 2.58 3.45
CA ASN A 57 8.14 2.91 3.05
C ASN A 57 8.24 3.73 1.75
N ASN A 58 8.33 3.02 0.62
CA ASN A 58 8.16 3.64 -0.68
C ASN A 58 6.68 4.01 -0.79
N TYR A 59 6.34 5.20 -0.32
CA TYR A 59 5.12 5.88 -0.76
C TYR A 59 5.31 6.17 -2.25
N PHE A 60 4.99 5.19 -3.08
CA PHE A 60 4.90 5.42 -4.51
C PHE A 60 3.74 6.39 -4.72
N ARG A 61 4.04 7.66 -4.94
CA ARG A 61 3.05 8.67 -5.39
C ARG A 61 2.48 8.36 -6.78
N VAL A 62 2.89 7.23 -7.36
CA VAL A 62 2.80 6.95 -8.77
C VAL A 62 2.38 5.49 -8.92
N LYS A 63 1.26 5.27 -9.60
CA LYS A 63 0.57 3.97 -9.60
C LYS A 63 1.20 2.95 -10.55
N THR A 64 1.91 3.41 -11.58
CA THR A 64 2.52 2.55 -12.60
C THR A 64 4.05 2.73 -12.65
N LYS A 65 4.75 1.70 -13.13
CA LYS A 65 6.20 1.77 -13.40
C LYS A 65 6.51 2.89 -14.40
N LYS A 66 5.70 3.02 -15.45
CA LYS A 66 5.85 4.04 -16.49
C LYS A 66 5.69 5.45 -15.93
N ALA A 67 4.68 5.70 -15.10
CA ALA A 67 4.53 6.99 -14.46
C ALA A 67 5.70 7.28 -13.47
N SER A 68 6.25 6.26 -12.81
CA SER A 68 7.44 6.43 -11.95
C SER A 68 8.66 6.86 -12.76
N GLU A 69 8.86 6.27 -13.94
CA GLU A 69 9.92 6.66 -14.88
C GLU A 69 9.72 8.10 -15.40
N LEU A 70 8.48 8.49 -15.71
CA LEU A 70 8.13 9.86 -16.08
C LEU A 70 8.43 10.85 -14.94
N TYR A 71 8.10 10.51 -13.71
CA TYR A 71 8.41 11.33 -12.53
C TYR A 71 9.92 11.48 -12.32
N GLN A 72 10.70 10.41 -12.48
CA GLN A 72 12.16 10.49 -12.45
C GLN A 72 12.69 11.40 -13.58
N GLY A 73 12.07 11.35 -14.75
CA GLY A 73 12.28 12.30 -15.85
C GLY A 73 12.06 13.75 -15.41
N LEU A 74 10.95 14.02 -14.74
CA LEU A 74 10.61 15.34 -14.20
C LEU A 74 11.70 15.86 -13.24
N VAL A 75 12.24 15.00 -12.37
CA VAL A 75 13.34 15.37 -11.46
C VAL A 75 14.60 15.71 -12.25
N LYS A 76 14.93 14.92 -13.28
CA LYS A 76 16.11 15.15 -14.12
C LYS A 76 16.01 16.45 -14.93
N ILE A 77 14.86 16.74 -15.55
CA ILE A 77 14.67 18.00 -16.30
C ILE A 77 14.72 19.22 -15.39
N ASN A 78 14.19 19.15 -14.17
CA ASN A 78 14.32 20.22 -13.18
C ASN A 78 15.79 20.51 -12.83
N LYS A 79 16.61 19.46 -12.67
CA LYS A 79 18.06 19.62 -12.46
C LYS A 79 18.73 20.29 -13.67
N LEU A 80 18.37 19.90 -14.89
CA LEU A 80 18.90 20.54 -16.11
C LEU A 80 18.52 22.02 -16.21
N ILE A 81 17.28 22.38 -15.89
CA ILE A 81 16.82 23.78 -15.86
C ILE A 81 17.60 24.58 -14.81
N ARG A 82 17.84 24.00 -13.63
CA ARG A 82 18.64 24.65 -12.58
C ARG A 82 20.07 24.89 -13.07
N ASN A 83 20.73 23.85 -13.59
CA ASN A 83 22.08 23.98 -14.14
C ASN A 83 22.13 25.03 -15.27
N LEU A 84 21.11 25.08 -16.13
CA LEU A 84 21.00 26.08 -17.18
C LEU A 84 20.98 27.50 -16.60
N LYS A 85 20.18 27.74 -15.55
CA LYS A 85 20.14 29.04 -14.87
C LYS A 85 21.46 29.40 -14.21
N GLU A 86 22.16 28.42 -13.65
CA GLU A 86 23.48 28.62 -13.04
C GLU A 86 24.56 29.05 -14.07
N LEU A 87 24.46 28.59 -15.33
CA LEU A 87 25.36 29.01 -16.42
C LEU A 87 25.27 30.50 -16.73
N LYS A 88 24.14 31.15 -16.43
CA LYS A 88 24.01 32.61 -16.60
C LYS A 88 24.87 33.36 -15.58
N SER A 89 24.96 32.84 -14.36
CA SER A 89 25.77 33.43 -13.29
C SER A 89 27.24 33.02 -13.37
N HIS A 90 27.52 31.83 -13.92
CA HIS A 90 28.87 31.28 -14.05
C HIS A 90 29.06 30.77 -15.48
N PRO A 91 29.52 31.65 -16.40
CA PRO A 91 29.79 31.26 -17.78
C PRO A 91 30.82 30.12 -17.85
N PRO A 92 30.58 29.09 -18.67
CA PRO A 92 31.50 27.97 -18.82
C PRO A 92 32.72 28.37 -19.67
N PHE A 93 33.82 27.65 -19.50
CA PHE A 93 35.00 27.79 -20.35
C PHE A 93 34.75 27.39 -21.81
N SER A 94 33.82 26.46 -22.07
CA SER A 94 33.45 26.02 -23.41
C SER A 94 31.94 25.77 -23.50
N TYR A 95 31.26 26.55 -24.36
CA TYR A 95 29.85 26.33 -24.69
C TYR A 95 29.62 25.08 -25.54
N GLU A 96 30.61 24.67 -26.35
CA GLU A 96 30.54 23.44 -27.15
C GLU A 96 30.39 22.20 -26.25
N GLU A 97 31.23 22.08 -25.22
CA GLU A 97 31.16 20.96 -24.28
C GLU A 97 29.84 20.93 -23.51
N VAL A 98 29.39 22.11 -23.06
CA VAL A 98 28.11 22.25 -22.36
C VAL A 98 26.96 21.83 -23.27
N THR A 99 26.96 22.27 -24.52
CA THR A 99 25.96 21.90 -25.53
C THR A 99 25.90 20.39 -25.72
N LYS A 100 27.06 19.73 -25.93
CA LYS A 100 27.15 18.26 -26.06
C LYS A 100 26.60 17.55 -24.82
N ARG A 101 26.95 18.00 -23.61
CA ARG A 101 26.48 17.41 -22.35
C ARG A 101 24.97 17.57 -22.17
N PHE A 102 24.42 18.75 -22.47
CA PHE A 102 22.98 19.01 -22.38
C PHE A 102 22.20 18.15 -23.39
N ASN A 103 22.60 18.18 -24.67
CA ASN A 103 21.94 17.38 -25.71
C ASN A 103 22.00 15.88 -25.42
N LYS A 104 23.11 15.37 -24.89
CA LYS A 104 23.21 13.96 -24.47
C LYS A 104 22.20 13.63 -23.36
N LYS A 105 22.11 14.49 -22.32
CA LYS A 105 21.20 14.29 -21.19
C LYS A 105 19.73 14.41 -21.62
N ILE A 106 19.39 15.43 -22.40
CA ILE A 106 18.04 15.66 -22.92
C ILE A 106 17.66 14.50 -23.84
N GLY A 107 18.50 14.15 -24.82
CA GLY A 107 18.24 13.03 -25.73
C GLY A 107 18.03 11.71 -24.99
N SER A 108 18.89 11.38 -24.02
CA SER A 108 18.70 10.16 -23.20
C SER A 108 17.38 10.15 -22.44
N LEU A 109 16.91 11.33 -22.01
CA LEU A 109 15.68 11.49 -21.26
C LEU A 109 14.47 11.42 -22.18
N THR A 110 14.47 12.13 -23.31
CA THR A 110 13.34 12.17 -24.24
C THR A 110 13.17 10.85 -24.97
N THR A 111 14.26 10.17 -25.35
CA THR A 111 14.20 8.80 -25.91
C THR A 111 13.60 7.81 -24.91
N LYS A 112 14.03 7.85 -23.65
CA LYS A 112 13.48 6.95 -22.62
C LYS A 112 11.98 7.19 -22.39
N LEU A 113 11.52 8.44 -22.50
CA LEU A 113 10.15 8.82 -22.21
C LEU A 113 9.24 8.87 -23.46
N GLY A 114 9.78 8.62 -24.66
CA GLY A 114 9.03 8.71 -25.92
C GLY A 114 8.56 10.13 -26.24
N LEU A 115 9.33 11.16 -25.83
CA LEU A 115 9.00 12.57 -26.03
C LEU A 115 9.83 13.19 -27.16
N GLU A 116 9.34 14.29 -27.71
CA GLU A 116 10.08 15.07 -28.69
C GLU A 116 11.36 15.65 -28.08
N ASN A 117 12.47 15.53 -28.83
CA ASN A 117 13.78 15.97 -28.37
C ASN A 117 14.02 17.44 -28.73
N ILE A 118 14.53 18.21 -27.76
CA ILE A 118 15.00 19.58 -27.99
C ILE A 118 16.48 19.53 -28.32
N LYS A 119 16.85 20.02 -29.50
CA LYS A 119 18.25 20.19 -29.90
C LYS A 119 18.72 21.60 -29.55
N ILE A 120 19.63 21.69 -28.59
CA ILE A 120 20.27 22.94 -28.18
C ILE A 120 21.49 23.18 -29.06
N LYS A 121 21.66 24.42 -29.52
CA LYS A 121 22.86 24.91 -30.20
C LYS A 121 23.65 25.84 -29.27
N GLU A 122 24.93 26.05 -29.55
CA GLU A 122 25.78 26.92 -28.73
C GLU A 122 25.25 28.36 -28.65
N GLN A 123 24.68 28.87 -29.75
CA GLN A 123 24.13 30.22 -29.80
C GLN A 123 22.91 30.39 -28.90
N ASP A 124 22.27 29.30 -28.47
CA ASP A 124 21.10 29.35 -27.57
C ASP A 124 21.49 29.76 -26.15
N PHE A 125 22.76 29.60 -25.78
CA PHE A 125 23.29 30.06 -24.48
C PHE A 125 23.60 31.56 -24.44
N TRP A 126 23.60 32.25 -25.59
CA TRP A 126 23.87 33.68 -25.64
C TRP A 126 22.70 34.49 -25.07
N ASN A 127 22.99 35.63 -24.44
CA ASN A 127 22.01 36.43 -23.71
C ASN A 127 20.71 36.70 -24.48
N LYS A 128 20.80 36.92 -25.80
CA LYS A 128 19.64 37.16 -26.68
C LYS A 128 18.69 35.95 -26.81
N ASN A 129 19.22 34.73 -26.78
CA ASN A 129 18.47 33.49 -27.00
C ASN A 129 18.22 32.72 -25.69
N PHE A 130 18.95 33.04 -24.63
CA PHE A 130 18.91 32.31 -23.36
C PHE A 130 17.52 32.24 -22.75
N LYS A 131 16.73 33.33 -22.84
CA LYS A 131 15.34 33.34 -22.35
C LYS A 131 14.49 32.30 -23.08
N GLN A 132 14.59 32.24 -24.40
CA GLN A 132 13.85 31.31 -25.23
C GLN A 132 14.25 29.85 -24.94
N LEU A 133 15.56 29.59 -24.74
CA LEU A 133 16.04 28.28 -24.33
C LEU A 133 15.45 27.81 -22.99
N VAL A 134 15.41 28.71 -22.00
CA VAL A 134 14.78 28.42 -20.69
C VAL A 134 13.29 28.12 -20.85
N GLU A 135 12.58 28.87 -21.68
CA GLU A 135 11.16 28.64 -21.98
C GLU A 135 10.94 27.27 -22.64
N SER A 136 11.73 26.90 -23.65
CA SER A 136 11.65 25.57 -24.28
C SER A 136 11.87 24.43 -23.28
N MET A 137 12.81 24.60 -22.35
CA MET A 137 13.06 23.61 -21.28
C MET A 137 11.90 23.53 -20.28
N ILE A 138 11.22 24.66 -20.00
CA ILE A 138 10.01 24.69 -19.17
C ILE A 138 8.84 23.99 -19.87
N GLU A 139 8.66 24.20 -21.18
CA GLU A 139 7.64 23.50 -21.95
C GLU A 139 7.87 21.98 -21.99
N LEU A 140 9.12 21.54 -22.16
CA LEU A 140 9.46 20.11 -22.04
C LEU A 140 9.10 19.56 -20.66
N LYS A 141 9.39 20.30 -19.58
CA LYS A 141 8.99 19.93 -18.22
C LYS A 141 7.47 19.81 -18.09
N LYS A 142 6.69 20.76 -18.64
CA LYS A 142 5.23 20.72 -18.62
C LYS A 142 4.70 19.50 -19.37
N SER A 143 5.26 19.21 -20.55
CA SER A 143 4.91 18.01 -21.33
C SER A 143 5.11 16.73 -20.52
N ILE A 144 6.29 16.55 -19.90
CA ILE A 144 6.56 15.40 -19.00
C ILE A 144 5.53 15.31 -17.87
N HIS A 145 5.18 16.45 -17.26
CA HIS A 145 4.19 16.49 -16.19
C HIS A 145 2.80 16.04 -16.67
N VAL A 146 2.32 16.58 -17.79
CA VAL A 146 1.03 16.23 -18.39
C VAL A 146 0.99 14.75 -18.75
N THR A 147 2.03 14.21 -19.38
CA THR A 147 2.13 12.78 -19.69
C THR A 147 2.06 11.92 -18.42
N THR A 148 2.70 12.36 -17.33
CA THR A 148 2.63 11.67 -16.03
C THR A 148 1.19 11.64 -15.49
N GLN A 149 0.45 12.75 -15.60
CA GLN A 149 -0.94 12.81 -15.15
C GLN A 149 -1.86 11.93 -15.99
N ILE A 150 -1.68 11.92 -17.32
CA ILE A 150 -2.46 11.07 -18.23
C ILE A 150 -2.30 9.59 -17.85
N GLU A 151 -1.06 9.16 -17.63
CA GLU A 151 -0.73 7.77 -17.25
C GLU A 151 -1.32 7.37 -15.89
N ASN A 152 -1.25 8.25 -14.89
CA ASN A 152 -1.88 7.98 -13.59
C ASN A 152 -3.41 7.91 -13.71
N ASN A 153 -4.00 8.80 -14.51
CA ASN A 153 -5.44 8.86 -14.70
C ASN A 153 -5.96 7.68 -15.53
N SER A 154 -5.18 7.13 -16.48
CA SER A 154 -5.54 5.90 -17.19
C SER A 154 -5.60 4.72 -16.21
N GLU A 155 -4.61 4.57 -15.34
CA GLU A 155 -4.59 3.50 -14.34
C GLU A 155 -5.79 3.61 -13.37
N ILE A 156 -6.09 4.82 -12.89
CA ILE A 156 -7.28 5.05 -12.04
C ILE A 156 -8.57 4.65 -12.76
N ARG A 157 -8.70 5.01 -14.05
CA ARG A 157 -9.88 4.64 -14.84
C ARG A 157 -10.00 3.13 -15.01
N GLU A 158 -8.89 2.44 -15.21
CA GLU A 158 -8.85 0.98 -15.32
C GLU A 158 -9.25 0.30 -14.00
N GLU A 159 -8.70 0.75 -12.86
CA GLU A 159 -9.10 0.27 -11.54
C GLU A 159 -10.61 0.43 -11.28
N ILE A 160 -11.17 1.60 -11.67
CA ILE A 160 -12.61 1.87 -11.57
C ILE A 160 -13.39 0.92 -12.47
N SER A 161 -13.00 0.75 -13.73
CA SER A 161 -13.68 -0.16 -14.67
C SER A 161 -13.70 -1.58 -14.14
N LEU A 162 -12.56 -2.10 -13.69
CA LEU A 162 -12.45 -3.43 -13.08
C LEU A 162 -13.31 -3.57 -11.81
N ALA A 163 -13.43 -2.51 -11.01
CA ALA A 163 -14.31 -2.52 -9.84
C ALA A 163 -15.80 -2.56 -10.25
N VAL A 164 -16.19 -1.85 -11.31
CA VAL A 164 -17.55 -1.87 -11.88
C VAL A 164 -17.86 -3.25 -12.44
N GLU A 165 -16.99 -3.82 -13.28
CA GLU A 165 -17.16 -5.15 -13.84
C GLU A 165 -17.28 -6.23 -12.76
N ARG A 166 -16.43 -6.18 -11.72
CA ARG A 166 -16.54 -7.09 -10.57
C ARG A 166 -17.89 -6.96 -9.86
N ARG A 167 -18.41 -5.74 -9.72
CA ARG A 167 -19.74 -5.53 -9.11
C ARG A 167 -20.84 -6.09 -10.00
N GLN A 168 -20.80 -5.83 -11.31
CA GLN A 168 -21.79 -6.35 -12.24
C GLN A 168 -21.78 -7.89 -12.25
N ASN A 169 -20.60 -8.50 -12.30
CA ASN A 169 -20.46 -9.95 -12.20
C ASN A 169 -21.01 -10.47 -10.86
N ASN A 170 -20.65 -9.85 -9.73
CA ASN A 170 -21.21 -10.24 -8.43
C ASN A 170 -22.74 -10.05 -8.39
N PHE A 171 -23.31 -9.07 -9.08
CA PHE A 171 -24.76 -8.90 -9.15
C PHE A 171 -25.44 -10.07 -9.86
N GLN A 172 -24.84 -10.54 -10.97
CA GLN A 172 -25.34 -11.67 -11.75
C GLN A 172 -25.11 -13.04 -11.08
N THR A 173 -23.94 -13.25 -10.46
CA THR A 173 -23.51 -14.57 -9.97
C THR A 173 -23.58 -14.75 -8.46
N ASN A 174 -23.56 -13.65 -7.68
CA ASN A 174 -23.47 -13.72 -6.22
C ASN A 174 -24.09 -12.48 -5.54
N THR A 175 -25.42 -12.35 -5.63
CA THR A 175 -26.17 -11.20 -5.09
C THR A 175 -25.93 -10.99 -3.59
N LYS A 176 -25.66 -12.07 -2.83
CA LYS A 176 -25.28 -11.98 -1.40
C LYS A 176 -24.04 -11.14 -1.19
N ARG A 177 -23.02 -11.29 -2.04
CA ARG A 177 -21.78 -10.50 -1.96
C ARG A 177 -22.01 -9.01 -2.26
N ILE A 178 -22.95 -8.69 -3.14
CA ILE A 178 -23.38 -7.30 -3.38
C ILE A 178 -24.07 -6.72 -2.16
N ILE A 179 -25.05 -7.44 -1.59
CA ILE A 179 -25.77 -7.00 -0.38
C ILE A 179 -24.80 -6.77 0.77
N ASP A 180 -23.89 -7.72 1.01
CA ASP A 180 -22.86 -7.59 2.05
C ASP A 180 -21.94 -6.38 1.80
N SER A 181 -21.59 -6.10 0.55
CA SER A 181 -20.78 -4.93 0.16
C SER A 181 -21.52 -3.60 0.33
N ILE A 182 -22.79 -3.52 -0.06
CA ILE A 182 -23.61 -2.29 0.02
C ILE A 182 -23.86 -1.93 1.48
N LEU A 183 -24.26 -2.93 2.28
CA LEU A 183 -24.54 -2.77 3.69
C LEU A 183 -23.27 -2.66 4.55
N LYS A 184 -22.07 -2.71 3.92
CA LYS A 184 -20.76 -2.72 4.60
C LYS A 184 -20.72 -3.75 5.73
N ARG A 185 -21.37 -4.90 5.56
CA ARG A 185 -21.48 -5.93 6.59
C ARG A 185 -20.09 -6.46 6.90
N LYS A 186 -19.56 -6.08 8.07
CA LYS A 186 -18.35 -6.70 8.61
C LYS A 186 -18.72 -8.11 9.04
N ARG A 187 -18.08 -9.12 8.44
CA ARG A 187 -18.14 -10.48 8.96
C ARG A 187 -17.21 -10.54 10.17
N ASN A 188 -17.75 -10.22 11.34
CA ASN A 188 -17.07 -10.57 12.58
C ASN A 188 -17.12 -12.10 12.65
N ARG A 189 -15.97 -12.73 12.48
CA ARG A 189 -15.88 -14.18 12.64
C ARG A 189 -16.06 -14.46 14.13
N VAL A 190 -17.22 -14.99 14.49
CA VAL A 190 -17.45 -15.53 15.82
C VAL A 190 -16.85 -16.94 15.82
N THR A 191 -15.90 -17.17 16.71
CA THR A 191 -15.32 -18.49 16.95
C THR A 191 -15.77 -18.94 18.33
N PHE A 192 -16.20 -20.19 18.41
CA PHE A 192 -16.54 -20.85 19.67
C PHE A 192 -15.46 -21.87 19.94
N ASP A 193 -14.76 -21.71 21.06
CA ASP A 193 -13.75 -22.67 21.53
C ASP A 193 -14.42 -23.79 22.37
N ASN A 194 -15.55 -23.46 23.01
CA ASN A 194 -16.38 -24.39 23.75
C ASN A 194 -17.85 -23.92 23.83
N ILE A 195 -18.75 -24.85 24.15
CA ILE A 195 -20.16 -24.56 24.49
C ILE A 195 -20.44 -25.18 25.86
N ILE A 196 -20.91 -24.36 26.79
CA ILE A 196 -21.28 -24.80 28.14
C ILE A 196 -22.80 -25.01 28.18
N LYS A 197 -23.22 -26.21 28.52
CA LYS A 197 -24.61 -26.55 28.87
C LYS A 197 -24.71 -26.79 30.39
N VAL A 198 -25.93 -27.05 30.85
CA VAL A 198 -26.21 -27.32 32.27
C VAL A 198 -25.43 -28.54 32.76
N ASP A 199 -25.32 -29.59 31.95
CA ASP A 199 -24.75 -30.88 32.35
C ASP A 199 -23.44 -31.26 31.63
N GLU A 200 -23.05 -30.51 30.59
CA GLU A 200 -21.88 -30.86 29.76
C GLU A 200 -21.15 -29.63 29.19
N VAL A 201 -19.87 -29.81 28.86
CA VAL A 201 -19.06 -28.84 28.12
C VAL A 201 -18.57 -29.47 26.84
N ILE A 202 -19.04 -28.94 25.70
CA ILE A 202 -18.67 -29.40 24.37
C ILE A 202 -17.44 -28.62 23.92
N THR A 203 -16.33 -29.31 23.67
CA THR A 203 -15.06 -28.71 23.22
C THR A 203 -14.64 -29.19 21.82
N ASP A 204 -15.27 -30.25 21.30
CA ASP A 204 -14.92 -30.79 20.00
C ASP A 204 -15.58 -29.97 18.87
N GLY A 205 -14.83 -29.73 17.78
CA GLY A 205 -15.29 -28.85 16.71
C GLY A 205 -16.50 -29.38 15.92
N LYS A 206 -16.82 -30.67 16.00
CA LYS A 206 -18.00 -31.25 15.34
C LYS A 206 -19.24 -31.03 16.20
N GLY A 207 -19.17 -31.33 17.49
CA GLY A 207 -20.22 -31.09 18.48
C GLY A 207 -20.57 -29.61 18.58
N ILE A 208 -19.56 -28.71 18.60
CA ILE A 208 -19.79 -27.26 18.57
C ILE A 208 -20.62 -26.85 17.34
N LYS A 209 -20.31 -27.38 16.15
CA LYS A 209 -21.07 -27.08 14.92
C LYS A 209 -22.50 -27.58 14.98
N GLU A 210 -22.69 -28.82 15.42
CA GLU A 210 -24.02 -29.44 15.52
C GLU A 210 -24.91 -28.66 16.50
N GLU A 211 -24.35 -28.28 17.65
CA GLU A 211 -25.06 -27.51 18.67
C GLU A 211 -25.43 -26.11 18.18
N VAL A 212 -24.50 -25.40 17.53
CA VAL A 212 -24.79 -24.07 16.93
C VAL A 212 -25.90 -24.18 15.89
N VAL A 213 -25.85 -25.18 14.99
CA VAL A 213 -26.89 -25.40 13.99
C VAL A 213 -28.24 -25.68 14.66
N MET A 214 -28.26 -26.52 15.69
CA MET A 214 -29.48 -26.85 16.44
C MET A 214 -30.06 -25.64 17.15
N HIS A 215 -29.23 -24.85 17.84
CA HIS A 215 -29.62 -23.62 18.50
C HIS A 215 -30.30 -22.65 17.54
N PHE A 216 -29.66 -22.33 16.40
CA PHE A 216 -30.24 -21.40 15.42
C PHE A 216 -31.49 -21.96 14.76
N LYS A 217 -31.52 -23.27 14.42
CA LYS A 217 -32.74 -23.91 13.90
C LYS A 217 -33.91 -23.80 14.87
N ASN A 218 -33.68 -24.01 16.16
CA ASN A 218 -34.71 -23.89 17.19
C ASN A 218 -35.12 -22.43 17.40
N TRP A 219 -34.18 -21.49 17.38
CA TRP A 219 -34.48 -20.06 17.44
C TRP A 219 -35.34 -19.58 16.26
N THR A 220 -35.12 -20.13 15.06
CA THR A 220 -35.85 -19.75 13.84
C THR A 220 -37.08 -20.60 13.53
N LYS A 221 -37.43 -21.59 14.37
CA LYS A 221 -38.43 -22.63 14.05
C LYS A 221 -39.85 -22.08 13.86
N TYR A 222 -40.18 -20.95 14.49
CA TYR A 222 -41.47 -20.28 14.34
C TYR A 222 -41.30 -18.77 14.33
N ASN A 223 -41.39 -18.16 13.15
CA ASN A 223 -41.45 -16.71 12.98
C ASN A 223 -42.75 -16.37 12.22
N PRO A 224 -43.89 -16.25 12.93
CA PRO A 224 -45.14 -15.92 12.28
C PRO A 224 -45.03 -14.52 11.66
N THR A 225 -45.56 -14.36 10.44
CA THR A 225 -45.55 -13.07 9.75
C THR A 225 -46.24 -12.03 10.63
N ASN A 226 -45.48 -11.05 11.11
CA ASN A 226 -46.05 -9.95 11.87
C ASN A 226 -46.85 -9.04 10.92
N LYS A 227 -48.18 -9.26 10.88
CA LYS A 227 -49.11 -8.52 10.04
C LYS A 227 -49.45 -7.12 10.58
N GLU A 228 -49.08 -6.78 11.82
CA GLU A 228 -49.34 -5.44 12.37
C GLU A 228 -48.60 -4.36 11.59
N TYR A 229 -47.31 -4.61 11.29
CA TYR A 229 -46.49 -3.65 10.57
C TYR A 229 -46.73 -3.66 9.06
N TRP A 230 -47.28 -4.73 8.49
CA TRP A 230 -47.51 -4.81 7.04
C TRP A 230 -48.39 -3.65 6.54
N LYS A 231 -49.42 -3.27 7.31
CA LYS A 231 -50.28 -2.11 7.00
C LYS A 231 -49.55 -0.76 6.99
N LEU A 232 -48.45 -0.63 7.74
CA LEU A 232 -47.61 0.58 7.76
C LEU A 232 -46.72 0.65 6.52
N TRP A 233 -46.16 -0.49 6.11
CA TRP A 233 -45.24 -0.56 4.97
C TRP A 233 -45.95 -0.63 3.62
N GLU A 234 -47.18 -1.14 3.55
CA GLU A 234 -47.96 -1.28 2.32
C GLU A 234 -47.97 0.00 1.47
N LYS A 235 -48.13 1.15 2.12
CA LYS A 235 -48.13 2.47 1.47
C LYS A 235 -46.80 2.86 0.82
N GLU A 236 -45.68 2.36 1.33
CA GLU A 236 -44.33 2.65 0.79
C GLU A 236 -44.00 1.78 -0.42
N TYR A 237 -44.75 0.69 -0.62
CA TYR A 237 -44.63 -0.21 -1.77
C TYR A 237 -45.71 0.04 -2.83
N ASP A 238 -46.63 0.97 -2.59
CA ASP A 238 -47.58 1.42 -3.60
C ASP A 238 -46.79 2.03 -4.77
N PRO A 239 -47.10 1.65 -6.03
CA PRO A 239 -46.46 2.25 -7.19
C PRO A 239 -46.68 3.75 -7.17
N VAL A 240 -45.60 4.53 -7.11
CA VAL A 240 -45.69 5.98 -7.28
C VAL A 240 -46.24 6.22 -8.67
N LEU A 241 -47.50 6.67 -8.74
CA LEU A 241 -48.11 7.15 -9.98
C LEU A 241 -47.23 8.31 -10.47
N GLN A 242 -46.38 8.02 -11.45
CA GLN A 242 -45.68 9.05 -12.20
C GLN A 242 -46.76 9.91 -12.86
N ARG A 243 -46.91 11.15 -12.38
CA ARG A 243 -47.69 12.15 -13.11
C ARG A 243 -47.01 12.35 -14.46
N LEU A 244 -47.68 11.92 -15.52
CA LEU A 244 -47.42 12.31 -16.90
C LEU A 244 -47.62 13.82 -17.06
#